data_AF-A0A813EBL8-F1
#
_entry.id   AF-A0A813EBL8-F1
#
_cell.length_a   1.000
_cell.length_b   1.000
_cell.length_c   1.000
_cell.angle_alpha   90.00
_cell.angle_beta   90.00
_cell.angle_gamma   90.00
#
_symmetry.space_group_name_H-M   'P 1'
#
loop_
_entity.id
_entity.type
_entity.pdbx_description
1 polymer ?
#
loop_
_entity_poly.entity_id
_entity_poly.type
_entity_poly.pdbx_seq_one_letter_code
_entity_poly.pdbx_strand_id
1 'polypeptide(L)'
;GRKDECSAYLTHMARATQSGDAAQYTMFLQADALEHLRAHFLHIVMRSIQLRTLDVPFLHLGQARMVSSYSPCKRAIFKQVLGREQQGAASGYCCAQFLARRDMLLAPGAQTWARALQAMDDPMPAGCDSVRLGTGMHCLVFESIWHV
;
A
#
# COMPACT_ATOMS: atom_id res chain seq x y z
N GLY A 1 -10.71 -12.56 -1.42
CA GLY A 1 -10.97 -11.57 -0.34
C GLY A 1 -9.82 -10.59 -0.26
N ARG A 2 -9.93 -9.45 0.46
CA ARG A 2 -8.89 -8.38 0.51
C ARG A 2 -7.46 -8.85 0.81
N LYS A 3 -7.27 -9.98 1.52
CA LYS A 3 -5.95 -10.61 1.71
C LYS A 3 -5.26 -10.94 0.36
N ASP A 4 -6.02 -11.34 -0.65
CA ASP A 4 -5.54 -11.77 -1.96
C ASP A 4 -5.04 -10.58 -2.81
N GLU A 5 -5.67 -9.42 -2.68
CA GLU A 5 -5.25 -8.20 -3.41
C GLU A 5 -3.92 -7.67 -2.87
N CYS A 6 -3.80 -7.58 -1.54
CA CYS A 6 -2.60 -7.04 -0.91
C CYS A 6 -1.41 -7.99 -1.03
N SER A 7 -1.64 -9.31 -0.97
CA SER A 7 -0.58 -10.27 -1.24
C SER A 7 -0.09 -10.19 -2.69
N ALA A 8 -0.98 -9.94 -3.66
CA ALA A 8 -0.58 -9.69 -5.05
C ALA A 8 0.27 -8.43 -5.18
N TYR A 9 -0.13 -7.32 -4.55
CA TYR A 9 0.65 -6.07 -4.56
C TYR A 9 2.03 -6.26 -3.92
N LEU A 10 2.08 -6.87 -2.74
CA LEU A 10 3.33 -7.12 -2.02
C LEU A 10 4.25 -8.09 -2.79
N THR A 11 3.67 -9.09 -3.47
CA THR A 11 4.42 -10.00 -4.36
C THR A 11 5.03 -9.25 -5.53
N HIS A 12 4.25 -8.37 -6.17
CA HIS A 12 4.77 -7.51 -7.25
C HIS A 12 5.92 -6.64 -6.74
N MET A 13 5.74 -5.97 -5.59
CA MET A 13 6.76 -5.11 -4.99
C MET A 13 8.04 -5.86 -4.63
N ALA A 14 7.93 -7.03 -4.00
CA ALA A 14 9.08 -7.85 -3.65
C ALA A 14 9.88 -8.24 -4.90
N ARG A 15 9.21 -8.63 -6.00
CA ARG A 15 9.87 -8.99 -7.26
C ARG A 15 10.50 -7.80 -7.97
N ALA A 16 9.77 -6.69 -8.09
CA ALA A 16 10.23 -5.48 -8.75
C ALA A 16 11.45 -4.88 -8.03
N THR A 17 11.45 -4.89 -6.71
CA THR A 17 12.56 -4.37 -5.90
C THR A 17 13.76 -5.32 -5.84
N GLN A 18 13.54 -6.64 -5.86
CA GLN A 18 14.63 -7.63 -5.92
C GLN A 18 15.36 -7.60 -7.27
N SER A 19 14.63 -7.47 -8.37
CA SER A 19 15.21 -7.38 -9.71
C SER A 19 15.75 -5.98 -10.05
N GLY A 20 15.28 -4.95 -9.34
CA GLY A 20 15.48 -3.56 -9.70
C GLY A 20 14.70 -3.15 -10.96
N ASP A 21 13.89 -4.04 -11.53
CA ASP A 21 13.10 -3.81 -12.74
C ASP A 21 11.67 -3.42 -12.37
N ALA A 22 11.44 -2.10 -12.39
CA ALA A 22 10.14 -1.51 -12.16
C ALA A 22 9.86 -0.47 -13.25
N ALA A 23 8.61 -0.42 -13.71
CA ALA A 23 8.16 0.62 -14.61
C ALA A 23 8.37 2.01 -14.00
N GLN A 24 8.47 3.06 -14.85
CA GLN A 24 8.59 4.44 -14.37
C GLN A 24 7.47 4.81 -13.40
N TYR A 25 6.27 4.30 -13.66
CA TYR A 25 5.11 4.39 -12.78
C TYR A 25 4.44 3.02 -12.67
N THR A 26 4.11 2.62 -11.45
CA THR A 26 3.24 1.48 -11.17
C THR A 26 1.94 1.97 -10.57
N MET A 27 0.82 1.49 -11.09
CA MET A 27 -0.51 1.79 -10.61
C MET A 27 -1.08 0.57 -9.90
N PHE A 28 -1.59 0.78 -8.68
CA PHE A 28 -2.29 -0.24 -7.89
C PHE A 28 -3.78 0.09 -7.93
N LEU A 29 -4.61 -0.88 -8.26
CA LEU A 29 -6.06 -0.76 -8.40
C LEU A 29 -6.71 -2.05 -7.90
N GLN A 30 -7.74 -1.92 -7.07
CA GLN A 30 -8.56 -3.06 -6.62
C GLN A 30 -9.51 -3.54 -7.72
N ALA A 31 -10.09 -4.72 -7.54
CA ALA A 31 -10.98 -5.31 -8.53
C ALA A 31 -12.20 -4.43 -8.86
N ASP A 32 -12.69 -3.69 -7.86
CA ASP A 32 -13.85 -2.77 -7.92
C ASP A 32 -13.42 -1.30 -8.00
N ALA A 33 -12.22 -1.00 -8.53
CA ALA A 33 -11.62 0.34 -8.47
C ALA A 33 -12.57 1.49 -8.89
N LEU A 34 -13.38 1.30 -9.94
CA LEU A 34 -14.31 2.33 -10.44
C LEU A 34 -15.41 2.72 -9.44
N GLU A 35 -15.67 1.91 -8.41
CA GLU A 35 -16.57 2.27 -7.30
C GLU A 35 -15.92 3.22 -6.30
N HIS A 36 -14.58 3.25 -6.25
CA HIS A 36 -13.79 3.97 -5.25
C HIS A 36 -12.97 5.12 -5.84
N LEU A 37 -12.84 5.23 -7.16
CA LEU A 37 -12.14 6.30 -7.87
C LEU A 37 -13.04 7.07 -8.83
N ARG A 38 -12.61 8.26 -9.27
CA ARG A 38 -13.32 9.01 -10.32
C ARG A 38 -12.77 8.64 -11.68
N ALA A 39 -13.56 7.99 -12.54
CA ALA A 39 -13.10 7.54 -13.86
C ALA A 39 -12.47 8.66 -14.71
N HIS A 40 -13.04 9.87 -14.65
CA HIS A 40 -12.48 11.04 -15.33
C HIS A 40 -11.09 11.43 -14.80
N PHE A 41 -10.87 11.33 -13.50
CA PHE A 41 -9.55 11.60 -12.92
C PHE A 41 -8.52 10.57 -13.37
N LEU A 42 -8.89 9.28 -13.39
CA LEU A 42 -8.02 8.22 -13.92
C LEU A 42 -7.67 8.49 -15.40
N HIS A 43 -8.63 8.93 -16.22
CA HIS A 43 -8.38 9.29 -17.62
C HIS A 43 -7.36 10.43 -17.75
N ILE A 44 -7.48 11.47 -16.92
CA ILE A 44 -6.50 12.57 -16.86
C ILE A 44 -5.12 12.03 -16.51
N VAL A 45 -5.00 11.19 -15.47
CA VAL A 45 -3.72 10.58 -15.05
C VAL A 45 -3.10 9.78 -16.19
N MET A 46 -3.89 8.94 -16.87
CA MET A 46 -3.42 8.15 -18.01
C MET A 46 -2.96 9.04 -19.18
N ARG A 47 -3.68 10.13 -19.47
CA ARG A 47 -3.26 11.12 -20.47
C ARG A 47 -1.96 11.81 -20.09
N SER A 48 -1.79 12.19 -18.82
CA SER A 48 -0.55 12.81 -18.33
C SER A 48 0.66 11.86 -18.43
N ILE A 49 0.47 10.56 -18.21
CA ILE A 49 1.52 9.54 -18.43
C ILE A 49 1.87 9.45 -19.92
N GLN A 50 0.87 9.35 -20.80
CA GLN A 50 1.08 9.27 -22.26
C GLN A 50 1.84 10.48 -22.80
N LEU A 51 1.49 11.68 -22.32
CA LEU A 51 2.15 12.93 -22.71
C LEU A 51 3.46 13.19 -21.97
N ARG A 52 3.86 12.32 -21.03
CA ARG A 52 5.04 12.47 -20.17
C ARG A 52 5.06 13.77 -19.36
N THR A 53 3.88 14.27 -18.98
CA THR A 53 3.72 15.49 -18.18
C THR A 53 3.49 15.19 -16.69
N LEU A 54 3.29 13.92 -16.32
CA LEU A 54 3.16 13.52 -14.94
C LEU A 54 4.55 13.43 -14.27
N ASP A 55 4.79 14.27 -13.27
CA ASP A 55 6.01 14.24 -12.43
C ASP A 55 5.65 14.34 -10.95
N VAL A 56 5.09 13.25 -10.42
CA VAL A 56 4.77 13.14 -8.99
C VAL A 56 5.30 11.80 -8.45
N PRO A 57 5.99 11.79 -7.30
CA PRO A 57 6.53 10.54 -6.74
C PRO A 57 5.42 9.58 -6.31
N PHE A 58 4.29 10.12 -5.83
CA PHE A 58 3.13 9.37 -5.39
C PHE A 58 1.85 10.16 -5.69
N LEU A 59 0.81 9.48 -6.17
CA LEU A 59 -0.50 10.05 -6.44
C LEU A 59 -1.59 9.12 -5.93
N HIS A 60 -2.38 9.59 -4.97
CA HIS A 60 -3.58 8.87 -4.55
C HIS A 60 -4.70 9.01 -5.60
N LEU A 61 -5.37 7.90 -5.92
CA LEU A 61 -6.43 7.85 -6.94
C LEU A 61 -7.82 7.66 -6.34
N GLY A 62 -7.90 7.17 -5.10
CA GLY A 62 -9.17 6.94 -4.39
C GLY A 62 -9.84 8.25 -3.95
N GLN A 63 -11.14 8.15 -3.68
CA GLN A 63 -11.95 9.27 -3.19
C GLN A 63 -11.93 9.40 -1.66
N ALA A 64 -11.68 8.30 -0.96
CA ALA A 64 -11.83 8.22 0.49
C ALA A 64 -10.48 8.23 1.19
N ARG A 65 -10.31 9.18 2.11
CA ARG A 65 -9.23 9.14 3.10
C ARG A 65 -9.70 8.39 4.33
N MET A 66 -8.89 7.48 4.85
CA MET A 66 -9.21 6.91 6.15
C MET A 66 -8.90 7.92 7.26
N VAL A 67 -9.81 8.03 8.23
CA VAL A 67 -9.54 8.76 9.47
C VAL A 67 -8.35 8.09 10.16
N SER A 68 -7.34 8.88 10.52
CA SER A 68 -6.21 8.38 11.28
C SER A 68 -6.70 7.83 12.62
N SER A 69 -6.29 6.61 12.96
CA SER A 69 -6.73 5.97 14.19
C SER A 69 -5.51 5.45 14.95
N TYR A 70 -5.43 5.77 16.23
CA TYR A 70 -4.49 5.13 17.14
C TYR A 70 -5.05 3.79 17.59
N SER A 71 -4.41 2.69 17.17
CA SER A 71 -4.77 1.34 17.63
C SER A 71 -3.49 0.61 18.01
N PRO A 72 -3.40 0.01 19.22
CA PRO A 72 -2.28 -0.83 19.62
C PRO A 72 -1.99 -1.93 18.60
N CYS A 73 -3.04 -2.51 17.99
CA CYS A 73 -2.90 -3.52 16.95
C CYS A 73 -2.26 -2.98 15.68
N LYS A 74 -2.65 -1.79 15.20
CA LYS A 74 -2.00 -1.17 14.03
C LYS A 74 -0.50 -0.98 14.26
N ARG A 75 -0.12 -0.51 15.45
CA ARG A 75 1.29 -0.30 15.82
C ARG A 75 2.06 -1.62 15.89
N ALA A 76 1.46 -2.65 16.49
CA ALA A 76 2.10 -3.95 16.61
C ALA A 76 2.34 -4.59 15.22
N ILE A 77 1.34 -4.54 14.33
CA ILE A 77 1.47 -5.03 12.95
C ILE A 77 2.48 -4.17 12.17
N PHE A 78 2.48 -2.84 12.33
CA PHE A 78 3.47 -1.96 11.72
C PHE A 78 4.89 -2.35 12.13
N LYS A 79 5.12 -2.57 13.43
CA LYS A 79 6.42 -3.00 13.96
C LYS A 79 6.81 -4.37 13.42
N GLN A 80 5.87 -5.30 13.32
CA GLN A 80 6.10 -6.62 12.73
C GLN A 80 6.51 -6.54 11.26
N VAL A 81 5.84 -5.69 10.47
CA VAL A 81 6.09 -5.53 9.03
C VAL A 81 7.39 -4.76 8.74
N LEU A 82 7.59 -3.63 9.42
CA LEU A 82 8.67 -2.68 9.11
C LEU A 82 9.88 -2.79 10.04
N GLY A 83 9.80 -3.58 11.11
CA GLY A 83 10.88 -3.74 12.08
C GLY A 83 11.19 -2.49 12.90
N ARG A 84 10.34 -1.45 12.83
CA ARG A 84 10.52 -0.17 13.54
C ARG A 84 9.23 0.28 14.21
N GLU A 85 9.35 1.08 15.27
CA GLU A 85 8.20 1.72 15.90
C GLU A 85 7.57 2.75 14.95
N GLN A 86 6.24 2.83 14.98
CA GLN A 86 5.52 3.84 14.24
C GLN A 86 5.67 5.21 14.91
N GLN A 87 6.17 6.20 14.17
CA GLN A 87 6.26 7.58 14.63
C GLN A 87 4.98 8.33 14.25
N GLY A 88 4.05 8.42 15.21
CA GLY A 88 2.76 9.12 15.04
C GLY A 88 1.60 8.25 14.56
N ALA A 89 0.47 8.89 14.28
CA ALA A 89 -0.73 8.21 13.81
C ALA A 89 -0.58 7.82 12.32
N ALA A 90 -0.84 6.55 11.99
CA ALA A 90 -1.01 6.15 10.59
C ALA A 90 -2.18 6.94 10.01
N SER A 91 -1.88 7.79 9.03
CA SER A 91 -2.88 8.29 8.10
C SER A 91 -2.68 7.54 6.79
N GLY A 92 -3.77 6.98 6.28
CA GLY A 92 -3.76 6.25 5.02
C GLY A 92 -4.98 6.64 4.21
N TYR A 93 -4.99 6.18 2.98
CA TYR A 93 -6.16 6.25 2.15
C TYR A 93 -6.92 4.94 2.23
N CYS A 94 -8.25 4.97 2.06
CA CYS A 94 -8.92 3.69 1.87
C CYS A 94 -8.46 3.13 0.54
N CYS A 95 -8.38 1.81 0.48
CA CYS A 95 -8.62 1.09 -0.75
C CYS A 95 -7.44 1.32 -1.69
N ALA A 96 -6.32 0.63 -1.47
CA ALA A 96 -5.01 0.68 -2.16
C ALA A 96 -5.05 1.05 -3.66
N GLN A 97 -5.36 2.30 -3.93
CA GLN A 97 -5.57 2.88 -5.25
C GLN A 97 -4.69 4.11 -5.36
N PHE A 98 -3.53 3.89 -5.93
CA PHE A 98 -2.53 4.93 -6.05
C PHE A 98 -1.58 4.58 -7.20
N LEU A 99 -0.88 5.61 -7.63
CA LEU A 99 0.22 5.51 -8.56
C LEU A 99 1.50 5.94 -7.85
N ALA A 100 2.54 5.14 -7.98
CA ALA A 100 3.84 5.42 -7.40
C ALA A 100 4.92 5.38 -8.48
N ARG A 101 5.84 6.33 -8.39
CA ARG A 101 7.02 6.42 -9.28
C ARG A 101 8.06 5.39 -8.87
N ARG A 102 8.87 4.95 -9.83
CA ARG A 102 9.91 3.92 -9.65
C ARG A 102 10.78 4.14 -8.40
N ASP A 103 11.25 5.36 -8.18
CA ASP A 103 12.09 5.69 -7.04
C ASP A 103 11.38 5.46 -5.69
N MET A 104 10.10 5.85 -5.58
CA MET A 104 9.29 5.56 -4.39
C MET A 104 9.07 4.06 -4.18
N LEU A 105 8.86 3.30 -5.26
CA LEU A 105 8.68 1.85 -5.18
C LEU A 105 9.95 1.15 -4.64
N LEU A 106 11.12 1.59 -5.11
CA LEU A 106 12.40 0.98 -4.79
C LEU A 106 12.97 1.45 -3.45
N ALA A 107 12.62 2.65 -2.97
CA ALA A 107 13.22 3.27 -1.79
C ALA A 107 13.17 2.42 -0.50
N PRO A 108 12.07 1.71 -0.16
CA PRO A 108 12.04 0.86 1.05
C PRO A 108 12.98 -0.36 0.97
N GLY A 109 13.41 -0.75 -0.22
CA GLY A 109 14.29 -1.89 -0.46
C GLY A 109 13.59 -3.25 -0.44
N ALA A 110 14.21 -4.23 -1.11
CA ALA A 110 13.64 -5.57 -1.29
C ALA A 110 13.35 -6.29 0.04
N GLN A 111 14.20 -6.10 1.06
CA GLN A 111 14.00 -6.75 2.36
C GLN A 111 12.73 -6.26 3.06
N THR A 112 12.39 -4.98 2.93
CA THR A 112 11.18 -4.42 3.54
C THR A 112 9.92 -5.02 2.91
N TRP A 113 9.88 -5.12 1.58
CA TRP A 113 8.74 -5.73 0.89
C TRP A 113 8.64 -7.23 1.13
N ALA A 114 9.76 -7.94 1.23
CA ALA A 114 9.77 -9.36 1.59
C ALA A 114 9.21 -9.59 3.00
N ARG A 115 9.62 -8.78 3.99
CA ARG A 115 9.04 -8.83 5.35
C ARG A 115 7.55 -8.51 5.36
N ALA A 116 7.13 -7.49 4.61
CA ALA A 116 5.71 -7.14 4.51
C ALA A 116 4.89 -8.27 3.90
N LEU A 117 5.40 -8.96 2.88
CA LEU A 117 4.76 -10.12 2.30
C LEU A 117 4.69 -11.29 3.30
N GLN A 118 5.80 -11.59 3.99
CA GLN A 118 5.83 -12.65 5.00
C GLN A 118 4.85 -12.39 6.15
N ALA A 119 4.74 -11.15 6.62
CA ALA A 119 3.82 -10.76 7.69
C ALA A 119 2.34 -11.02 7.36
N MET A 120 1.97 -11.18 6.07
CA MET A 120 0.62 -11.58 5.68
C MET A 120 0.22 -12.98 6.16
N ASP A 121 1.22 -13.85 6.39
CA ASP A 121 1.04 -15.24 6.80
C ASP A 121 1.42 -15.49 8.27
N ASP A 122 2.11 -14.55 8.89
CA ASP A 122 2.41 -14.59 10.31
C ASP A 122 1.15 -14.53 11.19
N PRO A 123 1.21 -15.07 12.42
CA PRO A 123 0.16 -14.86 13.41
C PRO A 123 0.01 -13.37 13.75
N MET A 124 -1.22 -12.98 14.08
CA MET A 124 -1.48 -11.63 14.57
C MET A 124 -0.78 -11.40 15.92
N PRO A 125 -0.41 -10.14 16.24
CA PRO A 125 0.04 -9.80 17.59
C PRO A 125 -0.99 -10.18 18.65
N ALA A 126 -0.52 -10.60 19.83
CA ALA A 126 -1.39 -11.00 20.93
C ALA A 126 -2.43 -9.93 21.26
N GLY A 127 -3.71 -10.34 21.38
CA GLY A 127 -4.82 -9.43 21.64
C GLY A 127 -5.38 -8.72 20.40
N CYS A 128 -4.89 -9.06 19.21
CA CYS A 128 -5.37 -8.53 17.93
C CYS A 128 -6.12 -9.55 17.07
N ASP A 129 -6.48 -10.70 17.64
CA ASP A 129 -7.10 -11.83 16.95
C ASP A 129 -8.47 -11.48 16.35
N SER A 130 -9.25 -10.68 17.05
CA SER A 130 -10.56 -10.20 16.61
C SER A 130 -10.48 -9.27 15.39
N VAL A 131 -9.32 -8.65 15.16
CA VAL A 131 -9.11 -7.72 14.05
C VAL A 131 -8.81 -8.46 12.74
N ARG A 132 -8.43 -9.75 12.82
CA ARG A 132 -8.19 -10.62 11.66
C ARG A 132 -9.47 -10.85 10.85
N LEU A 133 -10.62 -10.94 11.52
CA LEU A 133 -11.95 -11.11 10.91
C LEU A 133 -12.41 -9.85 10.14
N GLY A 134 -11.79 -8.69 10.38
CA GLY A 134 -12.03 -7.46 9.63
C GLY A 134 -11.33 -7.37 8.27
N THR A 135 -10.54 -8.38 7.87
CA THR A 135 -9.95 -8.59 6.52
C THR A 135 -9.05 -7.51 5.92
N GLY A 136 -8.65 -6.46 6.66
CA GLY A 136 -7.91 -5.32 6.07
C GLY A 136 -6.59 -4.90 6.72
N MET A 137 -6.22 -5.36 7.91
CA MET A 137 -5.19 -4.65 8.69
C MET A 137 -3.78 -4.70 8.11
N HIS A 138 -3.36 -5.84 7.54
CA HIS A 138 -2.06 -5.91 6.87
C HIS A 138 -2.04 -5.06 5.59
N CYS A 139 -3.17 -4.99 4.87
CA CYS A 139 -3.36 -4.06 3.76
C CYS A 139 -3.26 -2.60 4.21
N LEU A 140 -3.82 -2.27 5.38
CA LEU A 140 -3.71 -0.92 5.94
C LEU A 140 -2.25 -0.56 6.27
N VAL A 141 -1.44 -1.52 6.68
CA VAL A 141 0.00 -1.28 6.86
C VAL A 141 0.67 -1.04 5.52
N PHE A 142 0.35 -1.83 4.48
CA PHE A 142 0.82 -1.55 3.11
C PHE A 142 0.46 -0.13 2.65
N GLU A 143 -0.78 0.31 2.86
CA GLU A 143 -1.23 1.66 2.55
C GLU A 143 -0.52 2.73 3.39
N SER A 144 -0.12 2.39 4.62
CA SER A 144 0.58 3.33 5.51
C SER A 144 2.04 3.54 5.09
N ILE A 145 2.71 2.53 4.51
CA ILE A 145 4.15 2.58 4.15
C ILE A 145 4.50 3.80 3.27
N TRP A 146 3.57 4.25 2.44
CA TRP A 146 3.78 5.38 1.52
C TRP A 146 3.79 6.75 2.19
N HIS A 147 3.51 6.83 3.49
CA HIS A 147 3.29 8.08 4.23
C HIS A 147 4.19 8.22 5.48
N VAL A 148 5.26 7.42 5.59
CA VAL A 148 6.15 7.30 6.78
C VAL A 148 7.62 7.33 6.45
#